data_AF-A0A518AZY4-F1
#
_entry.id   AF-A0A518AZY4-F1
#
_cell.length_a   1.000
_cell.length_b   1.000
_cell.length_c   1.000
_cell.angle_alpha   90.00
_cell.angle_beta   90.00
_cell.angle_gamma   90.00
#
_symmetry.space_group_name_H-M   'P 1'
#
loop_
_entity.id
_entity.type
_entity.pdbx_description
1 polymer ?
#
loop_
_entity_poly.entity_id
_entity_poly.type
_entity_poly.pdbx_seq_one_letter_code
_entity_poly.pdbx_strand_id
1 'polypeptide(L)'
;MRGEISYDLVMEDDMSFVEGVYRLPNDEWSVLVVSKDPVEQVVSKVCKWDSGRAGVCISFPESTNLNKHLVEEFLSDLVGVEGWDEVRGPDSMDLR
;
A
#
# COMPACT_ATOMS: atom_id res chain seq x y z
N MET A 1 -1.78 -4.57 -17.23
CA MET A 1 -0.37 -4.57 -16.74
C MET A 1 -0.39 -4.84 -15.24
N ARG A 2 0.52 -5.68 -14.71
CA ARG A 2 0.58 -6.03 -13.27
C ARG A 2 1.77 -5.36 -12.58
N GLY A 3 1.59 -4.94 -11.34
CA GLY A 3 2.66 -4.48 -10.46
C GLY A 3 3.16 -5.59 -9.53
N GLU A 4 4.20 -5.30 -8.75
CA GLU A 4 4.68 -6.17 -7.68
C GLU A 4 4.43 -5.53 -6.31
N ILE A 5 4.08 -6.34 -5.31
CA ILE A 5 3.82 -5.90 -3.94
C ILE A 5 4.51 -6.83 -2.93
N SER A 6 4.94 -6.28 -1.80
CA SER A 6 5.50 -7.02 -0.66
C SER A 6 4.96 -6.40 0.61
N TYR A 7 4.45 -7.23 1.53
CA TYR A 7 3.95 -6.78 2.83
C TYR A 7 4.98 -7.06 3.92
N ASP A 8 5.13 -6.12 4.86
CA ASP A 8 6.00 -6.27 6.03
C ASP A 8 5.31 -7.07 7.14
N LEU A 9 4.01 -7.29 6.99
CA LEU A 9 3.14 -7.99 7.93
C LEU A 9 2.46 -9.19 7.25
N VAL A 10 2.03 -10.16 8.06
CA VAL A 10 1.10 -11.20 7.62
C VAL A 10 -0.29 -10.58 7.52
N MET A 11 -0.88 -10.58 6.34
CA MET A 11 -2.22 -10.03 6.10
C MET A 11 -3.30 -10.92 6.70
N GLU A 12 -4.23 -10.31 7.43
CA GLU A 12 -5.43 -10.95 7.98
C GLU A 12 -6.71 -10.42 7.31
N ASP A 13 -7.86 -10.99 7.70
CA ASP A 13 -9.17 -10.62 7.16
C ASP A 13 -9.69 -9.26 7.65
N ASP A 14 -9.11 -8.68 8.71
CA ASP A 14 -9.44 -7.34 9.17
C ASP A 14 -8.30 -6.67 9.94
N MET A 15 -7.45 -5.94 9.22
CA MET A 15 -6.29 -5.25 9.76
C MET A 15 -6.66 -3.85 10.28
N SER A 16 -6.01 -3.35 11.31
CA SER A 16 -6.06 -1.91 11.65
C SER A 16 -5.05 -1.10 10.83
N PHE A 17 -4.02 -1.77 10.32
CA PHE A 17 -2.86 -1.18 9.68
C PHE A 17 -2.21 -2.17 8.71
N VAL A 18 -1.75 -1.68 7.56
CA VAL A 18 -0.99 -2.45 6.56
C VAL A 18 0.20 -1.62 6.13
N GLU A 19 1.33 -2.29 5.96
CA GLU A 19 2.60 -1.69 5.60
C GLU A 19 3.37 -2.60 4.67
N GLY A 20 4.10 -1.99 3.74
CA GLY A 20 4.93 -2.73 2.81
C GLY A 20 5.46 -1.83 1.71
N VAL A 21 5.76 -2.45 0.57
CA VAL A 21 6.33 -1.79 -0.60
C VAL A 21 5.67 -2.31 -1.88
N TYR A 22 5.61 -1.46 -2.89
CA TYR A 22 5.13 -1.83 -4.22
C TYR A 22 6.02 -1.23 -5.30
N ARG A 23 5.99 -1.79 -6.51
CA ARG A 23 6.59 -1.18 -7.70
C ARG A 23 5.77 -1.45 -8.95
N LEU A 24 5.81 -0.50 -9.87
CA LEU A 24 5.28 -0.67 -11.23
C LEU A 24 6.38 -1.26 -12.13
N PRO A 25 6.04 -1.80 -13.31
CA PRO A 25 7.03 -2.30 -14.25
C PRO A 25 8.05 -1.23 -14.64
N ASN A 26 9.33 -1.52 -14.37
CA ASN A 26 10.50 -0.64 -14.58
C ASN A 26 10.63 0.53 -13.60
N ASP A 27 9.79 0.62 -12.57
CA ASP A 27 9.91 1.61 -11.51
C ASP A 27 10.69 1.07 -10.31
N GLU A 28 11.19 1.98 -9.48
CA GLU A 28 11.79 1.64 -8.18
C GLU A 28 10.71 1.34 -7.13
N TRP A 29 11.10 0.66 -6.05
CA TRP A 29 10.22 0.39 -4.92
C TRP A 29 9.75 1.68 -4.26
N SER A 30 8.44 1.73 -4.01
CA SER A 30 7.73 2.79 -3.29
C SER A 30 7.08 2.21 -2.04
N VAL A 31 7.01 2.99 -0.98
CA VAL A 31 6.43 2.55 0.29
C VAL A 31 4.90 2.63 0.24
N LEU A 32 4.24 1.63 0.81
CA LEU A 32 2.80 1.59 1.04
C LEU A 32 2.51 1.67 2.54
N VAL A 33 1.66 2.61 2.93
CA VAL A 33 1.09 2.69 4.28
C VAL A 33 -0.42 2.78 4.17
N VAL A 34 -1.12 1.89 4.86
CA VAL A 34 -2.57 1.90 4.93
C VAL A 34 -3.01 1.84 6.38
N SER A 35 -3.93 2.70 6.78
CA SER A 35 -4.48 2.75 8.13
C SER A 35 -6.00 2.91 8.10
N LYS A 36 -6.63 2.50 9.19
CA LYS A 36 -7.98 2.95 9.53
C LYS A 36 -7.89 4.24 10.31
N ASP A 37 -8.61 5.26 9.87
CA ASP A 37 -8.61 6.61 10.43
C ASP A 37 -10.05 7.16 10.53
N PRO A 38 -10.29 8.20 11.35
CA PRO A 38 -11.60 8.85 11.47
C PRO A 38 -11.91 9.73 10.26
N VAL A 39 -12.01 9.10 9.09
CA VAL A 39 -12.37 9.70 7.79
C VAL A 39 -13.70 9.14 7.31
N GLU A 40 -14.51 9.98 6.65
CA GLU A 40 -15.82 9.55 6.13
C GLU A 40 -15.70 8.73 4.84
N GLN A 41 -14.65 8.96 4.07
CA GLN A 41 -14.36 8.30 2.80
C GLN A 41 -12.87 7.99 2.71
N VAL A 42 -12.49 7.05 1.84
CA VAL A 42 -11.08 6.69 1.65
C VAL A 42 -10.30 7.89 1.13
N VAL A 43 -9.16 8.18 1.75
CA VAL A 43 -8.26 9.28 1.37
C VAL A 43 -6.89 8.71 1.04
N SER A 44 -6.33 9.08 -0.11
CA SER A 44 -4.96 8.74 -0.49
C SER A 44 -4.12 10.00 -0.64
N LYS A 45 -2.86 9.94 -0.21
CA LYS A 45 -1.85 10.97 -0.49
C LYS A 45 -0.57 10.33 -1.01
N VAL A 46 0.02 10.93 -2.03
CA VAL A 46 1.40 10.67 -2.40
C VAL A 46 2.29 11.30 -1.33
N CYS A 47 3.22 10.53 -0.79
CA CYS A 47 4.19 10.99 0.19
C CYS A 47 5.61 10.80 -0.32
N LYS A 48 6.53 11.54 0.31
CA LYS A 48 7.97 11.37 0.13
C LYS A 48 8.58 11.21 1.51
N TRP A 49 9.39 10.19 1.68
CA TRP A 49 10.06 9.88 2.94
C TRP A 49 11.41 10.59 3.04
N ASP A 50 12.04 10.53 4.22
CA ASP A 50 13.31 11.21 4.49
C ASP A 50 14.46 10.62 3.67
N SER A 51 14.39 9.32 3.36
CA SER A 51 15.24 8.64 2.38
C SER A 51 15.17 9.22 0.95
N GLY A 52 14.15 10.05 0.67
CA GLY A 52 13.82 10.56 -0.64
C GLY A 52 12.96 9.64 -1.50
N ARG A 53 12.61 8.44 -1.00
CA ARG A 53 11.70 7.50 -1.69
C ARG A 53 10.28 8.01 -1.69
N ALA A 54 9.57 7.77 -2.79
CA ALA A 54 8.14 8.04 -2.89
C ALA A 54 7.33 6.92 -2.24
N GLY A 55 6.08 7.22 -1.94
CA GLY A 55 5.13 6.25 -1.46
C GLY A 55 3.71 6.77 -1.50
N VAL A 56 2.80 5.96 -0.99
CA VAL A 56 1.40 6.32 -0.80
C VAL A 56 1.00 6.01 0.64
N CYS A 57 0.31 6.96 1.25
CA CYS A 57 -0.46 6.71 2.47
C CYS A 57 -1.95 6.70 2.15
N ILE A 58 -2.66 5.69 2.62
CA ILE A 58 -4.10 5.48 2.38
C ILE A 58 -4.82 5.36 3.72
N SER A 59 -5.82 6.20 3.94
CA SER A 59 -6.65 6.21 5.14
C SER A 59 -8.04 5.70 4.77
N PHE A 60 -8.43 4.56 5.34
CA PHE A 60 -9.79 4.01 5.23
C PHE A 60 -10.64 4.41 6.45
N PRO A 61 -11.98 4.54 6.32
CA PRO A 61 -12.86 4.72 7.46
C PRO A 61 -12.71 3.58 8.48
N GLU A 62 -12.82 3.88 9.78
CA GLU A 62 -12.67 2.89 10.87
C GLU A 62 -13.60 1.67 10.78
N SER A 63 -14.78 1.85 10.18
CA SER A 63 -15.76 0.78 9.97
C SER A 63 -15.43 -0.17 8.81
N THR A 64 -14.38 0.12 8.04
CA THR A 64 -13.98 -0.70 6.88
C THR A 64 -13.44 -2.04 7.34
N ASN A 65 -13.79 -3.13 6.65
CA ASN A 65 -13.08 -4.39 6.80
C ASN A 65 -11.81 -4.33 5.92
N LEU A 66 -10.65 -4.06 6.53
CA LEU A 66 -9.42 -3.80 5.80
C LEU A 66 -8.66 -5.10 5.62
N ASN A 67 -8.78 -5.68 4.43
CA ASN A 67 -8.10 -6.92 4.07
C ASN A 67 -7.22 -6.72 2.83
N LYS A 68 -6.47 -7.76 2.49
CA LYS A 68 -5.56 -7.77 1.34
C LYS A 68 -6.24 -7.40 0.02
N HIS A 69 -7.41 -7.98 -0.25
CA HIS A 69 -8.12 -7.75 -1.50
C HIS A 69 -8.49 -6.27 -1.67
N LEU A 70 -9.01 -5.64 -0.61
CA LEU A 70 -9.39 -4.23 -0.62
C LEU A 70 -8.17 -3.32 -0.85
N VAL A 71 -7.04 -3.61 -0.19
CA VAL A 71 -5.80 -2.83 -0.38
C VAL A 71 -5.32 -2.93 -1.83
N GLU A 72 -5.26 -4.14 -2.37
CA GLU A 72 -4.80 -4.39 -3.73
C GLU A 72 -5.72 -3.77 -4.78
N GLU A 73 -7.04 -3.86 -4.60
CA GLU A 73 -8.04 -3.25 -5.50
C GLU A 73 -7.89 -1.72 -5.51
N PHE A 74 -7.92 -1.09 -4.34
CA PHE A 74 -7.79 0.36 -4.25
C PHE A 74 -6.44 0.86 -4.77
N LEU A 75 -5.35 0.15 -4.45
CA LEU A 75 -4.03 0.52 -4.94
C LEU A 75 -3.93 0.34 -6.46
N SER A 76 -4.55 -0.69 -7.04
CA SER A 76 -4.61 -0.92 -8.49
C SER A 76 -5.26 0.25 -9.21
N ASP A 77 -6.42 0.70 -8.71
CA ASP A 77 -7.14 1.87 -9.25
C ASP A 77 -6.31 3.15 -9.12
N LEU A 78 -5.61 3.33 -7.99
CA LEU A 78 -4.82 4.52 -7.72
C LEU A 78 -3.62 4.67 -8.67
N VAL A 79 -2.95 3.56 -9.01
CA VAL A 79 -1.70 3.57 -9.80
C VAL A 79 -1.85 3.06 -11.22
N GLY A 80 -3.05 2.64 -11.63
CA GLY A 80 -3.37 2.24 -12.99
C GLY A 80 -2.84 0.86 -13.40
N VAL A 81 -2.82 -0.11 -12.47
CA VAL A 81 -2.50 -1.53 -12.78
C VAL A 81 -3.72 -2.41 -12.67
N GLU A 82 -3.67 -3.60 -13.26
CA GLU A 82 -4.76 -4.60 -13.24
C GLU A 82 -4.68 -5.56 -12.05
N GLY A 83 -3.62 -5.45 -11.24
CA GLY A 83 -3.41 -6.27 -10.06
C GLY A 83 -1.93 -6.45 -9.73
N TRP A 84 -1.69 -7.29 -8.71
CA TRP A 84 -0.40 -7.39 -8.04
C TRP A 84 0.12 -8.82 -7.98
N ASP A 85 1.40 -8.98 -8.26
CA ASP A 85 2.14 -10.19 -7.93
C ASP A 85 2.82 -9.99 -6.57
N GLU A 86 2.40 -10.77 -5.58
CA GLU A 86 3.06 -10.74 -4.27
C GLU A 86 4.43 -11.41 -4.37
N VAL A 87 5.47 -10.65 -4.03
CA VAL A 87 6.86 -11.07 -4.12
C VAL A 87 7.61 -10.69 -2.84
N ARG A 88 8.84 -11.18 -2.70
CA ARG A 88 9.73 -10.73 -1.63
C ARG A 88 10.40 -9.42 -2.03
N GLY A 89 9.94 -8.31 -1.46
CA GLY A 89 10.51 -6.98 -1.62
C GLY A 89 11.53 -6.62 -0.52
N PRO A 90 12.08 -5.39 -0.56
CA PRO A 90 12.81 -4.80 0.56
C PRO A 90 11.89 -4.51 1.75
N ASP A 91 12.47 -4.34 2.95
CA ASP A 91 11.76 -3.86 4.13
C ASP A 91 11.34 -2.40 3.91
N SER A 92 10.09 -2.04 4.19
CA SER A 92 9.63 -0.66 3.95
C SER A 92 10.33 0.34 4.87
N MET A 93 10.81 -0.08 6.04
CA MET A 93 11.55 0.79 6.97
C MET A 93 12.93 1.17 6.43
N ASP A 94 13.57 0.32 5.62
CA ASP A 94 14.83 0.65 4.94
C ASP A 94 14.63 1.71 3.84
N LEU A 95 13.40 1.88 3.36
CA LEU A 95 13.04 2.85 2.33
C LEU A 95 12.45 4.15 2.89
N ARG A 96 12.31 4.33 4.20
CA ARG A 96 11.80 5.57 4.81
C ARG A 96 12.89 6.56 5.20
#